data_AF-A0A816HJG4-F1
#
_entry.id   AF-A0A816HJG4-F1
#
_cell.length_a   1.000
_cell.length_b   1.000
_cell.length_c   1.000
_cell.angle_alpha   90.00
_cell.angle_beta   90.00
_cell.angle_gamma   90.00
#
_symmetry.space_group_name_H-M   'P 1'
#
loop_
_entity.id
_entity.type
_entity.pdbx_description
1 polymer ?
#
loop_
_entity_poly.entity_id
_entity_poly.type
_entity_poly.pdbx_seq_one_letter_code
_entity_poly.pdbx_strand_id
1 'polypeptide(L)'
;IPSLIILSSDGKLLTRRGRDDVSSKGVEALKVWARGEKVPPPPPEEYEWSSVSCDGCSAAPLIGQRYHCDTCGNYDLCAACEKKGHDHPLKLIPQPNDEDD
;
A
#
# COMPACT_ATOMS: atom_id res chain seq x y z
N ILE A 1 0.31 19.37 -5.33
CA ILE A 1 -0.27 19.55 -3.96
C ILE A 1 0.87 19.33 -2.98
N PRO A 2 1.16 20.24 -2.03
CA PRO A 2 2.27 20.02 -1.10
C PRO A 2 1.98 18.85 -0.16
N SER A 3 2.98 17.99 -0.01
CA SER A 3 3.03 16.93 1.00
C SER A 3 3.31 17.52 2.38
N LEU A 4 2.82 16.85 3.42
CA LEU A 4 3.15 17.16 4.82
C LEU A 4 4.15 16.10 5.30
N ILE A 5 5.36 16.53 5.62
CA ILE A 5 6.41 15.66 6.17
C ILE A 5 6.40 15.81 7.68
N ILE A 6 6.44 14.69 8.40
CA ILE A 6 6.56 14.65 9.86
C ILE A 6 7.90 14.04 10.23
N LEU A 7 8.68 14.76 11.03
CA LEU A 7 9.91 14.29 11.66
C LEU A 7 9.69 14.17 13.16
N SER A 8 10.31 13.18 13.79
CA SER A 8 10.41 13.10 15.24
C SER A 8 11.42 14.13 15.78
N SER A 9 11.45 14.29 17.11
CA SER A 9 12.36 15.24 17.77
C SER A 9 13.85 14.94 17.56
N ASP A 10 14.20 13.69 17.29
CA ASP A 10 15.55 13.23 16.94
C ASP A 10 15.87 13.35 15.44
N GLY A 11 14.96 13.93 14.64
CA GLY A 11 15.17 14.16 13.21
C GLY A 11 14.87 12.95 12.32
N LYS A 12 14.33 11.86 12.86
CA LYS A 12 13.94 10.68 12.08
C LYS A 12 12.66 10.97 11.31
N LEU A 13 12.63 10.55 10.05
CA LEU A 13 11.44 10.64 9.20
C LEU A 13 10.34 9.67 9.68
N LEU A 14 9.17 10.23 10.03
CA LEU A 14 8.00 9.44 10.42
C LEU A 14 7.05 9.19 9.25
N THR A 15 6.83 10.19 8.39
CA THR A 15 5.99 10.04 7.18
C THR A 15 6.25 11.19 6.20
N ARG A 16 6.15 10.92 4.90
CA ARG A 16 6.09 11.94 3.83
C ARG A 16 4.65 12.26 3.39
N ARG A 17 3.67 11.54 3.94
CA ARG A 17 2.25 11.54 3.55
C ARG A 17 1.35 11.98 4.72
N GLY A 18 1.84 12.89 5.57
CA GLY A 18 1.12 13.32 6.77
C GLY A 18 -0.28 13.86 6.51
N ARG A 19 -0.56 14.39 5.31
CA ARG A 19 -1.93 14.77 4.91
C ARG A 19 -2.85 13.56 4.84
N ASP A 20 -2.41 12.49 4.20
CA ASP A 20 -3.20 11.28 3.98
C ASP A 20 -3.41 10.55 5.30
N ASP A 21 -2.37 10.53 6.15
CA ASP A 21 -2.43 9.96 7.50
C ASP A 21 -3.47 10.70 8.38
N VAL A 22 -3.48 12.05 8.38
CA VAL A 22 -4.50 12.82 9.11
C VAL A 22 -5.87 12.68 8.46
N SER A 23 -5.96 12.65 7.13
CA SER A 23 -7.24 12.50 6.43
C SER A 23 -7.90 11.16 6.69
N SER A 24 -7.11 10.10 6.90
CA SER A 24 -7.60 8.73 7.10
C SER A 24 -7.75 8.35 8.57
N LYS A 25 -6.82 8.75 9.44
CA LYS A 25 -6.78 8.34 10.87
C LYS A 25 -7.07 9.49 11.83
N GLY A 26 -7.17 10.73 11.35
CA GLY A 26 -7.50 11.89 12.17
C GLY A 26 -6.52 12.09 13.33
N VAL A 27 -7.06 12.28 14.53
CA VAL A 27 -6.28 12.51 15.76
C VAL A 27 -5.37 11.34 16.15
N GLU A 28 -5.67 10.12 15.70
CA GLU A 28 -4.83 8.96 16.00
C GLU A 28 -3.46 9.05 15.29
N ALA A 29 -3.40 9.62 14.08
CA ALA A 29 -2.12 9.89 13.41
C ALA A 29 -1.22 10.79 14.26
N LEU A 30 -1.79 11.85 14.84
CA LEU A 30 -1.06 12.78 15.71
C LEU A 30 -0.54 12.09 16.98
N LYS A 31 -1.34 11.20 17.59
CA LYS A 31 -0.92 10.44 18.78
C LYS A 31 0.24 9.50 18.49
N VAL A 32 0.27 8.89 17.31
CA VAL A 32 1.37 8.02 16.87
C VAL A 32 2.65 8.85 16.68
N TRP A 33 2.57 9.97 15.96
CA TRP A 33 3.73 10.84 15.75
C TRP A 33 4.28 11.45 17.04
N ALA A 34 3.41 11.76 17.99
CA ALA A 34 3.81 12.24 19.32
C ALA A 34 4.68 11.24 20.09
N ARG A 35 4.60 9.94 19.75
CA ARG A 35 5.48 8.88 20.29
C ARG A 35 6.74 8.63 19.46
N GLY A 36 6.93 9.36 18.36
CA GLY A 36 8.05 9.12 17.43
C GLY A 36 7.86 7.87 16.57
N GLU A 37 6.63 7.40 16.41
CA GLU A 37 6.29 6.19 15.66
C GLU A 37 5.78 6.53 14.25
N LYS A 38 5.92 5.58 13.31
CA LYS A 38 5.28 5.66 12.00
C LYS A 38 3.82 5.19 12.13
N VAL A 39 2.88 5.84 11.43
CA VAL A 39 1.49 5.35 11.35
C VAL A 39 1.52 3.97 10.68
N PRO A 40 0.94 2.93 11.31
CA PRO A 40 0.96 1.61 10.71
C PRO A 40 0.21 1.63 9.37
N PRO A 41 0.71 0.91 8.35
CA PRO A 41 -0.03 0.77 7.10
C PRO A 41 -1.41 0.14 7.40
N PRO A 42 -2.43 0.43 6.57
CA PRO A 42 -3.71 -0.24 6.71
C PRO A 42 -3.52 -1.76 6.60
N PRO A 43 -4.38 -2.56 7.26
CA PRO A 43 -4.43 -4.00 7.06
C PRO A 43 -4.38 -4.37 5.56
N PRO A 44 -3.69 -5.46 5.19
CA PRO A 44 -3.54 -5.87 3.79
C PRO A 44 -4.86 -6.11 3.05
N GLU A 45 -5.97 -6.23 3.78
CA GLU A 45 -7.33 -6.45 3.26
C GLU A 45 -8.09 -5.14 2.96
N GLU A 46 -7.58 -3.99 3.38
CA GLU A 46 -8.20 -2.68 3.15
C GLU A 46 -7.51 -1.88 2.04
N TYR A 47 -6.49 -2.45 1.39
CA TYR A 47 -5.74 -1.70 0.39
C TYR A 47 -6.45 -1.65 -0.96
N GLU A 48 -6.48 -0.49 -1.62
CA GLU A 48 -7.15 -0.33 -2.91
C GLU A 48 -6.14 0.05 -4.01
N TRP A 49 -6.12 -0.74 -5.08
CA TRP A 49 -5.43 -0.41 -6.32
C TRP A 49 -6.43 0.11 -7.36
N SER A 50 -6.77 1.40 -7.27
CA SER A 50 -7.88 2.00 -8.02
C SER A 50 -7.78 1.87 -9.55
N SER A 51 -6.55 1.71 -10.08
CA SER A 51 -6.28 1.57 -11.52
C SER A 51 -5.89 0.16 -11.95
N VAL A 52 -6.06 -0.85 -11.08
CA VAL A 52 -5.66 -2.24 -11.34
C VAL A 52 -6.87 -3.15 -11.25
N SER A 53 -7.01 -4.04 -12.23
CA SER A 53 -7.99 -5.12 -12.23
C SER A 53 -7.28 -6.46 -12.05
N CYS A 54 -7.95 -7.43 -11.43
CA CYS A 54 -7.45 -8.80 -11.39
C CYS A 54 -7.79 -9.53 -12.71
N ASP A 55 -6.80 -10.03 -13.45
CA ASP A 55 -7.02 -10.76 -14.71
C ASP A 55 -7.68 -12.13 -14.52
N GLY A 56 -7.55 -12.74 -13.33
CA GLY A 56 -8.14 -14.06 -13.04
C GLY A 56 -9.62 -14.05 -12.65
N CYS A 57 -10.14 -12.93 -12.14
CA CYS A 57 -11.55 -12.83 -11.71
C CYS A 57 -12.24 -11.52 -12.12
N SER A 58 -11.54 -10.65 -12.86
CA SER A 58 -12.01 -9.34 -13.32
C SER A 58 -12.44 -8.37 -12.21
N ALA A 59 -12.08 -8.64 -10.96
CA ALA A 59 -12.35 -7.72 -9.86
C ALA A 59 -11.60 -6.39 -10.06
N ALA A 60 -12.35 -5.28 -10.00
CA ALA A 60 -11.83 -3.92 -10.13
C ALA A 60 -12.67 -2.97 -9.24
N PRO A 61 -12.04 -2.10 -8.43
CA PRO A 61 -10.59 -2.03 -8.21
C PRO A 61 -10.05 -3.27 -7.49
N LEU A 62 -8.77 -3.60 -7.68
CA LEU A 62 -8.14 -4.71 -6.98
C LEU A 62 -7.97 -4.33 -5.51
N ILE A 63 -8.60 -5.10 -4.62
CA ILE A 63 -8.51 -4.92 -3.18
C ILE A 63 -7.48 -5.88 -2.58
N GLY A 64 -6.60 -5.32 -1.77
CA GLY A 64 -5.58 -5.97 -0.98
C GLY A 64 -4.25 -6.16 -1.69
N GLN A 65 -3.64 -7.34 -1.52
CA GLN A 65 -2.37 -7.68 -2.13
C GLN A 65 -2.49 -7.82 -3.65
N ARG A 66 -1.62 -7.12 -4.37
CA ARG A 66 -1.48 -7.20 -5.83
C ARG A 66 -0.30 -8.08 -6.19
N TYR A 67 -0.53 -9.05 -7.06
CA TYR A 67 0.48 -9.94 -7.58
C TYR A 67 0.66 -9.72 -9.07
N HIS A 68 1.84 -9.34 -9.51
CA HIS A 68 2.13 -9.03 -10.91
C HIS A 68 2.99 -10.10 -11.57
N CYS A 69 2.70 -10.44 -12.82
CA CYS A 69 3.57 -11.27 -13.65
C CYS A 69 4.34 -10.42 -14.65
N ASP A 70 5.67 -10.34 -14.48
CA ASP A 70 6.56 -9.62 -15.41
C ASP A 70 6.64 -10.28 -16.80
N THR A 71 6.29 -11.56 -16.91
CA THR A 71 6.38 -12.32 -18.18
C THR A 71 5.16 -12.12 -19.06
N CYS A 72 3.96 -12.03 -18.48
CA CYS A 72 2.70 -12.02 -19.24
C CYS A 72 2.28 -10.64 -19.76
N GLY A 73 2.94 -9.57 -19.33
CA GLY A 73 2.65 -8.20 -19.75
C GLY A 73 1.31 -7.68 -19.21
N ASN A 74 1.37 -6.76 -18.25
CA ASN A 74 0.19 -6.18 -17.59
C ASN A 74 -0.79 -7.23 -17.03
N TYR A 75 -0.26 -8.25 -16.36
CA TYR A 75 -1.04 -9.32 -15.77
C TYR A 75 -0.97 -9.26 -14.25
N ASP A 76 -2.10 -8.91 -13.62
CA ASP A 76 -2.25 -8.65 -12.21
C ASP A 76 -3.29 -9.59 -11.58
N LEU A 77 -2.97 -10.18 -10.43
CA LEU A 77 -3.85 -11.07 -9.69
C LEU A 77 -4.07 -10.57 -8.27
N CYS A 78 -5.30 -10.77 -7.77
CA CYS A 78 -5.57 -10.67 -6.34
C CYS A 78 -5.05 -11.92 -5.61
N ALA A 79 -4.92 -11.83 -4.28
CA ALA A 79 -4.47 -12.95 -3.43
C ALA A 79 -5.28 -14.25 -3.61
N ALA A 80 -6.58 -14.16 -3.93
CA ALA A 80 -7.39 -15.34 -4.17
C ALA A 80 -7.10 -16.03 -5.52
N CYS A 81 -6.73 -15.27 -6.55
CA CYS A 81 -6.38 -15.80 -7.86
C CYS A 81 -4.94 -16.27 -7.92
N GLU A 82 -4.03 -15.60 -7.20
CA GLU A 82 -2.64 -16.05 -7.06
C GLU A 82 -2.57 -17.50 -6.52
N LYS A 83 -3.34 -17.82 -5.47
CA LYS A 83 -3.40 -19.17 -4.87
C LYS A 83 -3.87 -20.28 -5.82
N LYS A 84 -4.52 -19.94 -6.93
CA LYS A 84 -4.95 -20.93 -7.94
C LYS A 84 -3.79 -21.39 -8.83
N GLY A 85 -2.66 -20.68 -8.78
CA GLY A 85 -1.48 -20.94 -9.60
C GLY A 85 -1.54 -20.20 -10.94
N HIS A 86 -0.36 -19.83 -11.42
CA HIS A 86 -0.10 -19.24 -12.74
C HIS A 86 1.23 -19.81 -13.27
N ASP A 87 1.37 -19.95 -14.59
CA ASP A 87 2.51 -20.63 -15.21
C ASP A 87 3.87 -19.93 -15.01
N HIS A 88 3.85 -18.65 -14.64
CA HIS A 88 5.04 -17.85 -14.36
C HIS A 88 5.09 -17.38 -12.91
N PRO A 89 6.29 -17.10 -12.36
CA PRO A 89 6.43 -16.50 -11.05
C PRO A 89 5.69 -15.16 -10.95
N LEU A 90 4.95 -14.98 -9.86
CA LEU A 90 4.26 -13.75 -9.52
C LEU A 90 5.03 -12.98 -8.46
N LYS A 91 5.14 -11.66 -8.63
CA LYS A 91 5.74 -10.75 -7.65
C LYS A 91 4.65 -10.06 -6.85
N LEU A 92 4.75 -10.09 -5.53
CA LEU A 92 3.95 -9.22 -4.68
C LEU A 92 4.40 -7.77 -4.92
N ILE A 93 3.49 -6.94 -5.41
CA ILE A 93 3.73 -5.51 -5.58
C ILE A 93 3.48 -4.83 -4.22
N PRO A 94 4.52 -4.29 -3.56
CA PRO A 94 4.33 -3.54 -2.33
C PRO A 94 3.53 -2.29 -2.63
N GLN A 95 2.86 -1.73 -1.64
CA GLN A 95 2.17 -0.48 -1.86
C GLN A 95 3.24 0.58 -2.19
N PRO A 96 2.97 1.57 -3.06
CA PRO A 96 3.83 2.76 -3.25
C PRO A 96 4.15 3.51 -1.94
N ASN A 97 3.43 3.15 -0.88
CA ASN A 97 3.48 3.67 0.46
C ASN A 97 4.53 2.98 1.36
N ASP A 98 5.07 1.84 0.91
CA ASP A 98 6.06 1.01 1.62
C ASP A 98 7.51 1.28 1.17
N GLU A 99 7.70 2.08 0.11
CA GLU A 99 9.03 2.50 -0.38
C GLU A 99 9.59 3.67 0.46
N ASP A 100 9.90 3.38 1.73
CA ASP A 100 10.81 4.17 2.58
C ASP A 100 12.13 3.38 2.71
N ASP A 101 13.00 3.46 1.69
CA ASP A 101 14.43 3.10 1.80
C ASP A 101 15.21 4.30 2.37
#